data_AF-A0A455SDG8-F1
#
_entry.id   AF-A0A455SDG8-F1
#
_cell.length_a   1.000
_cell.length_b   1.000
_cell.length_c   1.000
_cell.angle_alpha   90.00
_cell.angle_beta   90.00
_cell.angle_gamma   90.00
#
_symmetry.space_group_name_H-M   'P 1'
#
loop_
_entity.id
_entity.type
_entity.pdbx_description
1 polymer ?
#
loop_
_entity_poly.entity_id
_entity_poly.type
_entity_poly.pdbx_seq_one_letter_code
_entity_poly.pdbx_strand_id
1 'polypeptide(L)'
;MTPLQSNLQPLIAPVLQDEAKEIEKRSPGITVLGAREFRYPVQQLQCRVAYEIHSKLNLLQRFVLRAYEELVPPPSPEELAAALGLDPIFIITTLNDLLTWQLLSKHTGSITLTEEGRKTLLLETRAQESHEAIRYMLQDALLDTLTFEPHPFVSPEEPLENLETFVQQNLQRFTEWNVSPELLEEVSLDLHRPEEGQVVTEIEPLSPPQLCWKRIGIFVLRDEHSNDPTEALSFLARSEGVSIPIVATWLLERKAQALKELCGLEEQPTIAEEASNPPEAEEMPRRNLPRFQKKVRTPGQELPPVQHWRGAEIRPAFLQALRQAREEIIIYSPWINEHVVDDEFLALIERLVKKGVHFLIGYGIGREEQKESRPIPPGLQQRLRAITTLKGAPGVIVEWLGNSHAKEVIIDRKLHISGSHNWLSYRGDFAPRDEIVYRVAVPTEVERAHAHIRQRFLERAQYLWSRKDDTSRTIALSLLGYLGYEQMSLDLLERERCHQYIPLWITLVHHAVLKGHDTRIIEPLKRLLTGCYHAIAPDDPLKAEINEKLQQLGSNMKRKYWPLLTEHAPIELTDA
;
A
#
# COMPACT_ATOMS: atom_id res chain seq x y z
N MET A 1 -11.26 -47.42 3.30
CA MET A 1 -10.23 -46.43 3.66
C MET A 1 -9.01 -47.16 4.18
N THR A 2 -8.03 -47.36 3.32
CA THR A 2 -6.72 -47.91 3.70
C THR A 2 -5.81 -46.71 3.99
N PRO A 3 -5.19 -46.61 5.18
CA PRO A 3 -4.32 -45.49 5.50
C PRO A 3 -3.03 -45.61 4.67
N LEU A 4 -2.70 -44.57 3.90
CA LEU A 4 -1.40 -44.40 3.27
C LEU A 4 -0.32 -44.41 4.37
N GLN A 5 0.42 -45.51 4.44
CA GLN A 5 1.59 -45.63 5.28
C GLN A 5 2.68 -44.66 4.82
N SER A 6 3.12 -43.85 5.78
CA SER A 6 4.20 -42.88 5.77
C SER A 6 5.59 -43.55 5.71
N ASN A 7 6.15 -43.73 4.51
CA ASN A 7 7.56 -44.12 4.34
C ASN A 7 8.17 -43.50 3.08
N LEU A 8 8.13 -42.17 2.97
CA LEU A 8 8.95 -41.44 2.00
C LEU A 8 10.01 -40.69 2.79
N GLN A 9 11.28 -41.11 2.66
CA GLN A 9 12.40 -40.29 3.11
C GLN A 9 12.40 -38.99 2.30
N PRO A 10 12.70 -37.82 2.91
CA PRO A 10 12.72 -36.55 2.19
C PRO A 10 13.71 -36.58 1.02
N LEU A 11 13.23 -36.32 -0.20
CA LEU A 11 14.04 -36.25 -1.41
C LEU A 11 14.61 -34.83 -1.56
N ILE A 12 15.51 -34.46 -0.65
CA ILE A 12 16.06 -33.09 -0.54
C ILE A 12 17.52 -33.11 -1.01
N ALA A 13 17.83 -32.29 -2.03
CA ALA A 13 19.20 -32.08 -2.50
C ALA A 13 20.12 -31.66 -1.32
N PRO A 14 21.35 -32.20 -1.22
CA PRO A 14 22.23 -31.95 -0.07
C PRO A 14 22.44 -30.48 0.27
N VAL A 15 22.56 -29.60 -0.73
CA VAL A 15 22.78 -28.16 -0.54
C VAL A 15 21.55 -27.45 0.05
N LEU A 16 20.34 -28.00 -0.16
CA LEU A 16 19.08 -27.42 0.31
C LEU A 16 18.64 -27.98 1.67
N GLN A 17 19.41 -28.87 2.31
CA GLN A 17 19.02 -29.51 3.57
C GLN A 17 18.87 -28.51 4.72
N ASP A 18 19.78 -27.55 4.83
CA ASP A 18 19.73 -26.55 5.90
C ASP A 18 18.60 -25.55 5.67
N GLU A 19 18.35 -25.17 4.42
CA GLU A 19 17.19 -24.34 4.06
C GLU A 19 15.87 -25.07 4.34
N ALA A 20 15.77 -26.35 4.02
CA ALA A 20 14.59 -27.16 4.30
C ALA A 20 14.30 -27.22 5.81
N LYS A 21 15.32 -27.49 6.64
CA LYS A 21 15.17 -27.49 8.11
C LYS A 21 14.75 -26.11 8.63
N GLU A 22 15.28 -25.04 8.07
CA GLU A 22 14.88 -23.68 8.45
C GLU A 22 13.44 -23.37 8.04
N ILE A 23 12.96 -23.87 6.89
CA ILE A 23 11.55 -23.75 6.49
C ILE A 23 10.63 -24.44 7.51
N GLU A 24 10.91 -25.70 7.85
CA GLU A 24 10.11 -26.47 8.82
C GLU A 24 10.11 -25.85 10.21
N LYS A 25 11.29 -25.38 10.67
CA LYS A 25 11.44 -24.73 11.97
C LYS A 25 10.66 -23.42 12.07
N ARG A 26 10.58 -22.65 10.97
CA ARG A 26 9.86 -21.37 10.93
C ARG A 26 8.35 -21.54 10.75
N SER A 27 7.91 -22.67 10.23
CA SER A 27 6.52 -22.95 9.91
C SER A 27 6.04 -24.25 10.58
N PRO A 28 5.70 -24.21 11.88
CA PRO A 28 5.18 -25.39 12.58
C PRO A 28 3.94 -25.96 11.87
N GLY A 29 3.98 -27.26 11.55
CA GLY A 29 2.93 -27.94 10.77
C GLY A 29 3.24 -28.09 9.28
N ILE A 30 4.35 -27.51 8.80
CA ILE A 30 4.84 -27.71 7.43
C ILE A 30 6.04 -28.66 7.44
N THR A 31 6.01 -29.64 6.54
CA THR A 31 7.12 -30.58 6.30
C THR A 31 7.61 -30.45 4.85
N VAL A 32 8.92 -30.47 4.63
CA VAL A 32 9.53 -30.44 3.28
C VAL A 32 9.65 -31.88 2.78
N LEU A 33 8.88 -32.22 1.74
CA LEU A 33 8.88 -33.57 1.16
C LEU A 33 10.03 -33.80 0.18
N GLY A 34 10.46 -32.74 -0.51
CA GLY A 34 11.57 -32.79 -1.43
C GLY A 34 12.03 -31.40 -1.84
N ALA A 35 13.27 -31.30 -2.30
CA ALA A 35 13.82 -30.06 -2.82
C ALA A 35 14.89 -30.32 -3.87
N ARG A 36 14.90 -29.51 -4.94
CA ARG A 36 15.88 -29.59 -6.03
C ARG A 36 16.36 -28.22 -6.46
N GLU A 37 17.60 -28.17 -6.94
CA GLU A 37 18.24 -26.95 -7.42
C GLU A 37 18.12 -26.83 -8.94
N PHE A 38 17.88 -25.61 -9.38
CA PHE A 38 17.82 -25.19 -10.77
C PHE A 38 18.62 -23.91 -10.94
N ARG A 39 18.78 -23.48 -12.19
CA ARG A 39 19.21 -22.14 -12.54
C ARG A 39 18.17 -21.42 -13.39
N TYR A 40 18.10 -20.10 -13.26
CA TYR A 40 17.28 -19.25 -14.11
C TYR A 40 18.11 -18.09 -14.67
N PRO A 41 17.74 -17.55 -15.85
CA PRO A 41 18.51 -16.51 -16.50
C PRO A 41 18.28 -15.14 -15.84
N VAL A 42 19.36 -14.39 -15.68
CA VAL A 42 19.37 -12.95 -15.37
C VAL A 42 20.23 -12.23 -16.40
N GLN A 43 19.97 -10.94 -16.64
CA GLN A 43 20.73 -10.17 -17.62
C GLN A 43 21.62 -9.16 -16.92
N GLN A 44 22.91 -9.17 -17.24
CA GLN A 44 23.88 -8.22 -16.75
C GLN A 44 24.31 -7.25 -17.83
N LEU A 45 24.45 -5.97 -17.50
CA LEU A 45 25.00 -4.94 -18.36
C LEU A 45 26.08 -4.16 -17.62
N GLN A 46 27.25 -4.01 -18.22
CA GLN A 46 28.28 -3.13 -17.68
C GLN A 46 27.99 -1.69 -18.09
N CYS A 47 27.89 -0.80 -17.12
CA CYS A 47 27.54 0.61 -17.32
C CYS A 47 28.63 1.54 -16.77
N ARG A 48 28.89 2.63 -17.48
CA ARG A 48 29.60 3.81 -17.00
C ARG A 48 28.58 4.76 -16.42
N VAL A 49 28.70 5.09 -15.14
CA VAL A 49 27.83 6.02 -14.43
C VAL A 49 28.61 7.31 -14.21
N ALA A 50 28.16 8.41 -14.82
CA ALA A 50 28.64 9.75 -14.52
C ALA A 50 27.74 10.38 -13.46
N TYR A 51 28.34 11.01 -12.45
CA TYR A 51 27.62 11.69 -11.39
C TYR A 51 28.35 12.95 -10.93
N GLU A 52 27.60 13.92 -10.45
CA GLU A 52 28.07 15.19 -9.92
C GLU A 52 27.83 15.28 -8.41
N ILE A 53 28.76 15.92 -7.71
CA ILE A 53 28.59 16.27 -6.30
C ILE A 53 28.24 17.75 -6.22
N HIS A 54 27.08 18.05 -5.66
CA HIS A 54 26.58 19.38 -5.39
C HIS A 54 26.71 19.68 -3.91
N SER A 55 27.19 20.88 -3.60
CA SER A 55 27.22 21.40 -2.23
C SER A 55 26.22 22.54 -2.05
N LYS A 56 25.52 22.55 -0.92
CA LYS A 56 24.65 23.67 -0.55
C LYS A 56 25.49 24.89 -0.22
N LEU A 57 25.05 26.06 -0.68
CA LEU A 57 25.65 27.31 -0.25
C LEU A 57 25.33 27.56 1.23
N ASN A 58 26.34 27.97 2.01
CA ASN A 58 26.09 28.41 3.37
C ASN A 58 25.38 29.78 3.39
N LEU A 59 24.82 30.15 4.54
CA LEU A 59 24.03 31.38 4.66
C LEU A 59 24.81 32.64 4.26
N LEU A 60 26.10 32.70 4.62
CA LEU A 60 26.93 33.87 4.33
C LEU A 60 27.26 33.97 2.83
N GLN A 61 27.59 32.86 2.18
CA GLN A 61 27.83 32.78 0.73
C GLN A 61 26.60 33.21 -0.06
N ARG A 62 25.42 32.72 0.33
CA ARG A 62 24.14 33.14 -0.27
C ARG A 62 23.91 34.63 -0.14
N PHE A 63 24.13 35.16 1.07
CA PHE A 63 23.91 36.58 1.35
C PHE A 63 24.88 37.45 0.53
N VAL A 64 26.16 37.10 0.50
CA VAL A 64 27.18 37.82 -0.28
C VAL A 64 26.84 37.77 -1.77
N LEU A 65 26.56 36.59 -2.34
CA LEU A 65 26.15 36.49 -3.76
C LEU A 65 24.93 37.37 -4.06
N ARG A 66 23.90 37.31 -3.23
CA ARG A 66 22.68 38.09 -3.41
C ARG A 66 22.93 39.60 -3.31
N ALA A 67 23.77 40.04 -2.38
CA ALA A 67 24.12 41.44 -2.22
C ALA A 67 24.85 42.00 -3.46
N TYR A 68 25.75 41.22 -4.06
CA TYR A 68 26.44 41.62 -5.29
C TYR A 68 25.56 41.53 -6.55
N GLU A 69 24.39 40.89 -6.49
CA GLU A 69 23.39 40.90 -7.57
C GLU A 69 22.36 42.03 -7.42
N GLU A 70 21.86 42.26 -6.20
CA GLU A 70 20.71 43.17 -5.97
C GLU A 70 21.13 44.62 -5.66
N LEU A 71 22.33 44.88 -5.15
CA LEU A 71 22.75 46.22 -4.73
C LEU A 71 23.54 46.95 -5.83
N VAL A 72 23.16 48.19 -6.10
CA VAL A 72 23.83 49.08 -7.07
C VAL A 72 24.08 50.44 -6.41
N PRO A 73 25.35 50.89 -6.24
CA PRO A 73 26.58 50.18 -6.58
C PRO A 73 26.83 48.94 -5.68
N PRO A 74 27.65 47.97 -6.13
CA PRO A 74 27.98 46.80 -5.33
C PRO A 74 28.66 47.23 -4.02
N PRO A 75 28.30 46.62 -2.87
CA PRO A 75 28.79 47.04 -1.57
C PRO A 75 30.27 46.71 -1.38
N SER A 76 30.95 47.49 -0.54
CA SER A 76 32.28 47.13 -0.03
C SER A 76 32.19 46.00 1.01
N PRO A 77 33.24 45.18 1.18
CA PRO A 77 33.30 44.18 2.24
C PRO A 77 33.05 44.75 3.64
N GLU A 78 33.55 45.97 3.89
CA GLU A 78 33.41 46.68 5.16
C GLU A 78 31.94 47.09 5.42
N GLU A 79 31.23 47.58 4.41
CA GLU A 79 29.80 47.93 4.52
C GLU A 79 28.94 46.69 4.77
N LEU A 80 29.21 45.60 4.07
CA LEU A 80 28.51 44.32 4.27
C LEU A 80 28.75 43.75 5.68
N ALA A 81 30.00 43.80 6.14
CA ALA A 81 30.37 43.32 7.47
C ALA A 81 29.67 44.13 8.57
N ALA A 82 29.67 45.47 8.43
CA ALA A 82 28.99 46.36 9.36
C ALA A 82 27.47 46.12 9.39
N ALA A 83 26.84 45.92 8.23
CA ALA A 83 25.40 45.66 8.14
C ALA A 83 24.99 44.34 8.80
N LEU A 84 25.87 43.33 8.76
CA LEU A 84 25.64 42.00 9.36
C LEU A 84 26.14 41.88 10.80
N GLY A 85 26.86 42.89 11.32
CA GLY A 85 27.49 42.82 12.64
C GLY A 85 28.62 41.78 12.72
N LEU A 86 29.32 41.55 11.60
CA LEU A 86 30.42 40.58 11.48
C LEU A 86 31.77 41.28 11.35
N ASP A 87 32.84 40.55 11.66
CA ASP A 87 34.20 40.99 11.32
C ASP A 87 34.39 40.99 9.80
N PRO A 88 34.95 42.06 9.18
CA PRO A 88 35.20 42.13 7.74
C PRO A 88 35.96 40.94 7.17
N ILE A 89 36.80 40.26 7.97
CA ILE A 89 37.55 39.10 7.52
C ILE A 89 36.64 37.97 7.01
N PHE A 90 35.45 37.77 7.61
CA PHE A 90 34.51 36.73 7.18
C PHE A 90 33.91 37.04 5.80
N ILE A 91 33.62 38.32 5.53
CA ILE A 91 33.12 38.77 4.21
C ILE A 91 34.23 38.65 3.18
N ILE A 92 35.45 39.06 3.51
CA ILE A 92 36.61 38.98 2.61
C ILE A 92 36.92 37.52 2.25
N THR A 93 36.97 36.61 3.24
CA THR A 93 37.18 35.18 2.99
C THR A 93 36.08 34.59 2.12
N THR A 94 34.82 34.88 2.43
CA THR A 94 33.68 34.41 1.62
C THR A 94 33.74 34.94 0.20
N LEU A 95 34.09 36.22 0.01
CA LEU A 95 34.23 36.83 -1.30
C LEU A 95 35.36 36.19 -2.11
N ASN A 96 36.49 35.89 -1.46
CA ASN A 96 37.60 35.18 -2.09
C ASN A 96 37.19 33.77 -2.53
N ASP A 97 36.48 33.02 -1.69
CA ASP A 97 35.96 31.69 -2.05
C ASP A 97 35.05 31.77 -3.28
N LEU A 98 34.10 32.70 -3.30
CA LEU A 98 33.16 32.90 -4.41
C LEU A 98 33.87 33.32 -5.71
N LEU A 99 34.96 34.10 -5.62
CA LEU A 99 35.81 34.45 -6.76
C LEU A 99 36.62 33.24 -7.24
N THR A 100 37.19 32.45 -6.33
CA THR A 100 37.93 31.22 -6.65
C THR A 100 37.03 30.20 -7.35
N TRP A 101 35.77 30.10 -6.92
CA TRP A 101 34.76 29.24 -7.56
C TRP A 101 34.14 29.84 -8.81
N GLN A 102 34.62 31.01 -9.26
CA GLN A 102 34.13 31.70 -10.45
C GLN A 102 32.62 32.00 -10.42
N LEU A 103 32.01 32.08 -9.22
CA LEU A 103 30.62 32.54 -9.05
C LEU A 103 30.54 34.08 -9.12
N LEU A 104 31.66 34.74 -8.78
CA LEU A 104 31.88 36.15 -8.99
C LEU A 104 33.06 36.35 -9.95
N SER A 105 33.02 37.42 -10.74
CA SER A 105 34.14 37.89 -11.56
C SER A 105 34.54 39.29 -11.13
N LYS A 106 35.85 39.56 -11.18
CA LYS A 106 36.42 40.90 -10.92
C LYS A 106 36.85 41.51 -12.24
N HIS A 107 36.16 42.57 -12.66
CA HIS A 107 36.56 43.42 -13.77
C HIS A 107 37.13 44.73 -13.21
N THR A 108 37.82 45.52 -14.05
CA THR A 108 38.54 46.74 -13.63
C THR A 108 37.69 47.67 -12.75
N GLY A 109 37.84 47.53 -11.43
CA GLY A 109 37.14 48.32 -10.41
C GLY A 109 35.78 47.80 -9.94
N SER A 110 35.24 46.68 -10.44
CA SER A 110 33.93 46.15 -10.05
C SER A 110 33.90 44.62 -9.94
N ILE A 111 33.09 44.11 -9.01
CA ILE A 111 32.81 42.67 -8.86
C ILE A 111 31.37 42.43 -9.33
N THR A 112 31.17 41.43 -10.17
CA THR A 112 29.87 41.09 -10.75
C THR A 112 29.62 39.58 -10.68
N LEU A 113 28.36 39.15 -10.62
CA LEU A 113 28.03 37.73 -10.74
C LEU A 113 28.31 37.21 -12.14
N THR A 114 28.85 35.99 -12.21
CA THR A 114 28.93 35.21 -13.44
C THR A 114 27.59 34.54 -13.74
N GLU A 115 27.44 33.98 -14.94
CA GLU A 115 26.27 33.13 -15.24
C GLU A 115 26.15 31.94 -14.29
N GLU A 116 27.28 31.35 -13.91
CA GLU A 116 27.31 30.24 -12.94
C GLU A 116 26.94 30.69 -11.53
N GLY A 117 27.37 31.89 -11.12
CA GLY A 117 26.94 32.53 -9.88
C GLY A 117 25.42 32.70 -9.80
N ARG A 118 24.79 33.15 -10.90
CA ARG A 118 23.33 33.31 -10.97
C ARG A 118 22.59 31.98 -10.90
N LYS A 119 23.07 30.96 -11.62
CA LYS A 119 22.50 29.60 -11.54
C LYS A 119 22.62 29.01 -10.15
N THR A 120 23.78 29.12 -9.53
CA THR A 120 24.03 28.65 -8.16
C THR A 120 23.16 29.39 -7.15
N LEU A 121 22.96 30.70 -7.32
CA LEU A 121 22.07 31.49 -6.45
C LEU A 121 20.60 31.06 -6.59
N LEU A 122 20.15 30.74 -7.80
CA LEU A 122 18.79 30.27 -8.07
C LEU A 122 18.53 28.86 -7.52
N LEU A 123 19.49 27.94 -7.69
CA LEU A 123 19.37 26.53 -7.29
C LEU A 123 19.78 26.29 -5.83
N GLU A 124 20.41 27.28 -5.18
CA GLU A 124 21.02 27.20 -3.85
C GLU A 124 22.11 26.11 -3.68
N THR A 125 22.55 25.51 -4.79
CA THR A 125 23.52 24.42 -4.83
C THR A 125 24.59 24.70 -5.88
N ARG A 126 25.84 24.38 -5.55
CA ARG A 126 27.00 24.49 -6.45
C ARG A 126 27.51 23.11 -6.84
N ALA A 127 27.58 22.83 -8.14
CA ALA A 127 28.31 21.66 -8.65
C ALA A 127 29.80 21.79 -8.29
N GLN A 128 30.38 20.75 -7.71
CA GLN A 128 31.78 20.73 -7.27
C GLN A 128 32.65 19.98 -8.26
N GLU A 129 32.34 18.70 -8.45
CA GLU A 129 33.16 17.75 -9.19
C GLU A 129 32.25 16.78 -9.94
N SER A 130 32.67 16.43 -11.17
CA SER A 130 32.08 15.36 -11.96
C SER A 130 32.96 14.12 -11.81
N HIS A 131 32.32 12.99 -11.52
CA HIS A 131 32.98 11.71 -11.31
C HIS A 131 32.39 10.65 -12.24
N GLU A 132 33.18 9.62 -12.51
CA GLU A 132 32.73 8.45 -13.25
C GLU A 132 33.02 7.18 -12.45
N ALA A 133 32.09 6.22 -12.51
CA ALA A 133 32.24 4.91 -11.90
C ALA A 133 31.71 3.82 -12.83
N ILE A 134 32.32 2.63 -12.76
CA ILE A 134 31.77 1.44 -13.41
C ILE A 134 30.76 0.80 -12.45
N ARG A 135 29.59 0.44 -12.97
CA ARG A 135 28.58 -0.35 -12.28
C ARG A 135 28.09 -1.47 -13.18
N TYR A 136 27.64 -2.55 -12.56
CA TYR A 136 27.07 -3.70 -13.23
C TYR A 136 25.58 -3.72 -12.92
N MET A 137 24.79 -3.39 -13.93
CA MET A 137 23.35 -3.47 -13.83
C MET A 137 22.93 -4.93 -13.96
N LEU A 138 22.12 -5.42 -13.03
CA LEU A 138 21.57 -6.76 -13.04
C LEU A 138 20.04 -6.68 -13.09
N GLN A 139 19.47 -7.23 -14.16
CA GLN A 139 18.04 -7.37 -14.34
C GLN A 139 17.61 -8.81 -14.02
N ASP A 140 16.69 -8.94 -13.07
CA ASP A 140 16.07 -10.20 -12.67
C ASP A 140 14.59 -10.20 -13.05
N ALA A 141 14.23 -10.94 -14.09
CA ALA A 141 12.86 -10.99 -14.61
C ALA A 141 11.89 -11.75 -13.71
N LEU A 142 12.38 -12.62 -12.81
CA LEU A 142 11.53 -13.36 -11.88
C LEU A 142 11.17 -12.54 -10.65
N LEU A 143 12.11 -11.72 -10.19
CA LEU A 143 11.91 -10.79 -9.08
C LEU A 143 11.36 -9.43 -9.53
N ASP A 144 11.40 -9.14 -10.83
CA ASP A 144 11.06 -7.85 -11.43
C ASP A 144 11.91 -6.72 -10.81
N THR A 145 13.21 -6.99 -10.67
CA THR A 145 14.17 -6.06 -10.04
C THR A 145 15.27 -5.67 -11.01
N LEU A 146 15.69 -4.42 -10.89
CA LEU A 146 16.86 -3.87 -11.56
C LEU A 146 17.78 -3.24 -10.52
N THR A 147 18.98 -3.80 -10.36
CA THR A 147 19.95 -3.37 -9.35
C THR A 147 21.27 -2.99 -10.00
N PHE A 148 22.05 -2.13 -9.35
CA PHE A 148 23.39 -1.77 -9.79
C PHE A 148 24.41 -2.16 -8.73
N GLU A 149 25.39 -2.95 -9.13
CA GLU A 149 26.44 -3.46 -8.24
C GLU A 149 27.82 -2.91 -8.64
N PRO A 150 28.73 -2.69 -7.69
CA PRO A 150 30.09 -2.26 -8.00
C PRO A 150 30.95 -3.35 -8.64
N HIS A 151 30.52 -4.61 -8.60
CA HIS A 151 31.25 -5.78 -9.10
C HIS A 151 30.36 -6.64 -10.00
N PRO A 152 30.94 -7.36 -10.98
CA PRO A 152 30.15 -8.21 -11.87
C PRO A 152 29.55 -9.38 -11.08
N PHE A 153 28.30 -9.70 -11.40
CA PHE A 153 27.62 -10.91 -10.97
C PHE A 153 28.34 -12.14 -11.54
N VAL A 154 28.57 -13.12 -10.67
CA VAL A 154 29.25 -14.38 -11.02
C VAL A 154 28.21 -15.49 -11.03
N SER A 155 28.05 -16.14 -12.18
CA SER A 155 27.15 -17.29 -12.29
C SER A 155 27.70 -18.51 -11.53
N PRO A 156 26.85 -19.40 -10.99
CA PRO A 156 27.29 -20.66 -10.40
C PRO A 156 28.13 -21.49 -11.37
N GLU A 157 29.22 -22.08 -10.89
CA GLU A 157 30.13 -22.92 -11.70
C GLU A 157 29.50 -24.27 -12.08
N GLU A 158 28.58 -24.77 -11.26
CA GLU A 158 27.94 -26.08 -11.45
C GLU A 158 26.85 -26.03 -12.55
N PRO A 159 26.78 -27.01 -13.45
CA PRO A 159 25.76 -27.08 -14.50
C PRO A 159 24.41 -27.52 -13.90
N LEU A 160 23.66 -26.56 -13.36
CA LEU A 160 22.30 -26.78 -12.87
C LEU A 160 21.30 -26.91 -14.03
N GLU A 161 20.23 -27.66 -13.80
CA GLU A 161 19.10 -27.77 -14.75
C GLU A 161 18.44 -26.40 -14.96
N ASN A 162 18.04 -26.08 -16.20
CA ASN A 162 17.39 -24.81 -16.49
C ASN A 162 15.93 -24.84 -16.02
N LEU A 163 15.58 -23.89 -15.15
CA LEU A 163 14.23 -23.71 -14.65
C LEU A 163 13.22 -23.50 -15.78
N GLU A 164 13.58 -22.77 -16.84
CA GLU A 164 12.74 -22.49 -18.00
C GLU A 164 12.16 -23.76 -18.64
N THR A 165 12.98 -24.82 -18.74
CA THR A 165 12.54 -26.12 -19.26
C THR A 165 11.59 -26.82 -18.29
N PHE A 166 11.87 -26.70 -16.99
CA PHE A 166 11.07 -27.32 -15.94
C PHE A 166 9.67 -26.68 -15.82
N VAL A 167 9.60 -25.34 -15.76
CA VAL A 167 8.33 -24.60 -15.65
C VAL A 167 7.61 -24.39 -16.98
N GLN A 168 8.26 -24.63 -18.12
CA GLN A 168 7.74 -24.37 -19.47
C GLN A 168 7.34 -22.90 -19.71
N GLN A 169 8.10 -21.98 -19.14
CA GLN A 169 7.89 -20.54 -19.28
C GLN A 169 9.12 -19.89 -19.87
N ASN A 170 8.95 -18.93 -20.78
CA ASN A 170 10.07 -18.18 -21.32
C ASN A 170 10.57 -17.16 -20.28
N LEU A 171 11.75 -17.42 -19.72
CA LEU A 171 12.34 -16.60 -18.66
C LEU A 171 13.36 -15.58 -19.19
N GLN A 172 13.68 -15.64 -20.48
CA GLN A 172 14.64 -14.74 -21.14
C GLN A 172 13.93 -13.51 -21.74
N ARG A 173 13.01 -12.92 -20.97
CA ARG A 173 12.30 -11.69 -21.34
C ARG A 173 12.84 -10.53 -20.53
N PHE A 174 13.79 -9.81 -21.11
CA PHE A 174 14.42 -8.65 -20.50
C PHE A 174 13.90 -7.37 -21.15
N THR A 175 13.74 -6.33 -20.33
CA THR A 175 13.30 -5.01 -20.80
C THR A 175 14.44 -4.35 -21.56
N GLU A 176 14.15 -3.70 -22.69
CA GLU A 176 15.16 -2.90 -23.39
C GLU A 176 15.64 -1.75 -22.49
N TRP A 177 16.96 -1.61 -22.36
CA TRP A 177 17.57 -0.57 -21.54
C TRP A 177 17.45 0.78 -22.24
N ASN A 178 16.74 1.72 -21.60
CA ASN A 178 16.74 3.12 -21.98
C ASN A 178 16.85 3.97 -20.72
N VAL A 179 17.84 4.85 -20.68
CA VAL A 179 18.03 5.77 -19.55
C VAL A 179 17.00 6.88 -19.67
N SER A 180 16.01 6.85 -18.80
CA SER A 180 15.08 7.96 -18.62
C SER A 180 15.30 8.61 -17.25
N PRO A 181 15.04 9.92 -17.09
CA PRO A 181 15.11 10.57 -15.79
C PRO A 181 14.24 9.88 -14.73
N GLU A 182 13.10 9.31 -15.13
CA GLU A 182 12.20 8.57 -14.24
C GLU A 182 12.85 7.28 -13.70
N LEU A 183 13.67 6.61 -14.52
CA LEU A 183 14.39 5.40 -14.09
C LEU A 183 15.44 5.70 -13.01
N LEU A 184 16.04 6.89 -13.03
CA LEU A 184 17.01 7.31 -12.00
C LEU A 184 16.34 7.56 -10.65
N GLU A 185 15.05 7.97 -10.64
CA GLU A 185 14.26 8.13 -9.41
C GLU A 185 13.77 6.77 -8.87
N GLU A 186 13.49 5.81 -9.74
CA GLU A 186 12.99 4.47 -9.37
C GLU A 186 14.10 3.51 -8.95
N VAL A 187 15.29 3.65 -9.53
CA VAL A 187 16.41 2.75 -9.26
C VAL A 187 17.26 3.30 -8.13
N SER A 188 17.37 2.53 -7.05
CA SER A 188 18.31 2.83 -5.97
C SER A 188 19.74 2.59 -6.46
N LEU A 189 20.36 3.65 -6.98
CA LEU A 189 21.78 3.68 -7.29
C LEU A 189 22.55 4.19 -6.09
N ASP A 190 23.61 3.48 -5.70
CA ASP A 190 24.47 3.90 -4.59
C ASP A 190 25.12 5.27 -4.79
N LEU A 191 25.21 5.72 -6.05
CA LEU A 191 25.75 7.02 -6.47
C LEU A 191 24.68 8.09 -6.76
N HIS A 192 23.39 7.82 -6.54
CA HIS A 192 22.30 8.79 -6.73
C HIS A 192 21.61 9.12 -5.41
N ARG A 193 22.03 10.21 -4.77
CA ARG A 193 21.46 10.75 -3.52
C ARG A 193 21.28 12.26 -3.62
N PRO A 194 20.27 12.74 -4.36
CA PRO A 194 20.05 14.18 -4.58
C PRO A 194 19.94 14.98 -3.27
N GLU A 195 19.40 14.37 -2.22
CA GLU A 195 19.29 14.95 -0.87
C GLU A 195 20.66 15.19 -0.19
N GLU A 196 21.64 14.34 -0.46
CA GLU A 196 23.03 14.47 -0.02
C GLU A 196 23.88 15.28 -1.02
N GLY A 197 23.26 15.74 -2.12
CA GLY A 197 23.90 16.50 -3.19
C GLY A 197 24.59 15.63 -4.24
N GLN A 198 24.49 14.31 -4.19
CA GLN A 198 25.10 13.42 -5.19
C GLN A 198 24.08 13.08 -6.27
N VAL A 199 24.30 13.51 -7.52
CA VAL A 199 23.32 13.39 -8.59
C VAL A 199 23.94 12.67 -9.77
N VAL A 200 23.26 11.65 -10.30
CA VAL A 200 23.71 10.91 -11.48
C VAL A 200 23.24 11.70 -12.68
N THR A 201 24.15 11.97 -13.60
CA THR A 201 23.89 12.78 -14.78
C THR A 201 23.75 11.91 -16.03
N GLU A 202 24.46 10.78 -16.08
CA GLU A 202 24.46 9.90 -17.25
C GLU A 202 24.75 8.45 -16.85
N ILE A 203 24.12 7.50 -17.54
CA ILE A 203 24.46 6.07 -17.47
C ILE A 203 24.64 5.56 -18.91
N GLU A 204 25.84 5.10 -19.25
CA GLU A 204 26.16 4.61 -20.59
C GLU A 204 26.52 3.12 -20.57
N PRO A 205 25.87 2.26 -21.38
CA PRO A 205 26.26 0.86 -21.49
C PRO A 205 27.60 0.72 -22.21
N LEU A 206 28.55 0.02 -21.58
CA LEU A 206 29.90 -0.22 -22.11
C LEU A 206 30.04 -1.54 -22.88
N SER A 207 29.09 -2.46 -22.70
CA SER A 207 29.11 -3.78 -23.32
C SER A 207 27.72 -4.18 -23.80
N PRO A 208 27.57 -5.14 -24.72
CA PRO A 208 26.27 -5.77 -24.95
C PRO A 208 25.79 -6.48 -23.65
N PRO A 209 24.47 -6.64 -23.46
CA PRO A 209 23.95 -7.39 -22.33
C PRO A 209 24.43 -8.83 -22.33
N GLN A 210 24.86 -9.32 -21.16
CA GLN A 210 25.35 -10.66 -20.94
C GLN A 210 24.29 -11.48 -20.21
N LEU A 211 24.02 -12.69 -20.70
CA LEU A 211 23.16 -13.64 -20.00
C LEU A 211 23.96 -14.32 -18.89
N CYS A 212 23.50 -14.18 -17.66
CA CYS A 212 24.04 -14.83 -16.48
C CYS A 212 22.99 -15.76 -15.87
N TRP A 213 23.41 -16.58 -14.90
CA TRP A 213 22.53 -17.59 -14.29
C TRP A 213 22.51 -17.44 -12.78
N LYS A 214 21.33 -17.37 -12.18
CA LYS A 214 21.14 -17.43 -10.73
C LYS A 214 20.66 -18.81 -10.29
N ARG A 215 21.07 -19.24 -9.10
CA ARG A 215 20.64 -20.50 -8.49
C ARG A 215 19.27 -20.32 -7.83
N ILE A 216 18.38 -21.28 -8.03
CA ILE A 216 17.06 -21.30 -7.40
C ILE A 216 16.75 -22.70 -6.86
N GLY A 217 16.39 -22.78 -5.58
CA GLY A 217 15.89 -23.99 -4.95
C GLY A 217 14.38 -24.06 -5.03
N ILE A 218 13.84 -25.19 -5.48
CA ILE A 218 12.41 -25.48 -5.47
C ILE A 218 12.14 -26.54 -4.41
N PHE A 219 11.20 -26.25 -3.52
CA PHE A 219 10.80 -27.07 -2.39
C PHE A 219 9.35 -27.50 -2.55
N VAL A 220 9.06 -28.76 -2.23
CA VAL A 220 7.71 -29.31 -2.12
C VAL A 220 7.34 -29.36 -0.64
N LEU A 221 6.31 -28.63 -0.28
CA LEU A 221 5.85 -28.46 1.09
C LEU A 221 4.56 -29.23 1.31
N ARG A 222 4.42 -29.83 2.49
CA ARG A 222 3.19 -30.47 2.96
C ARG A 222 2.70 -29.81 4.24
N ASP A 223 1.45 -29.36 4.23
CA ASP A 223 0.73 -28.95 5.43
C ASP A 223 0.12 -30.17 6.13
N GLU A 224 0.59 -30.44 7.35
CA GLU A 224 0.11 -31.54 8.20
C GLU A 224 -1.23 -31.25 8.88
N HIS A 225 -1.68 -30.00 8.85
CA HIS A 225 -2.95 -29.56 9.45
C HIS A 225 -4.10 -29.48 8.46
N SER A 226 -3.82 -29.61 7.16
CA SER A 226 -4.87 -29.66 6.14
C SER A 226 -5.64 -30.98 6.20
N ASN A 227 -6.97 -30.87 6.31
CA ASN A 227 -7.89 -32.00 6.24
C ASN A 227 -8.15 -32.47 4.79
N ASP A 228 -7.76 -31.68 3.79
CA ASP A 228 -7.84 -32.04 2.38
C ASP A 228 -6.44 -32.40 1.85
N PRO A 229 -6.19 -33.68 1.47
CA PRO A 229 -4.90 -34.10 0.95
C PRO A 229 -4.53 -33.45 -0.38
N THR A 230 -5.50 -32.92 -1.13
CA THR A 230 -5.25 -32.19 -2.39
C THR A 230 -4.79 -30.75 -2.14
N GLU A 231 -5.26 -30.09 -1.08
CA GLU A 231 -4.79 -28.75 -0.67
C GLU A 231 -3.54 -28.79 0.21
N ALA A 232 -3.23 -29.95 0.80
CA ALA A 232 -2.09 -30.11 1.70
C ALA A 232 -0.71 -29.92 1.03
N LEU A 233 -0.60 -29.85 -0.31
CA LEU A 233 0.69 -29.78 -1.01
C LEU A 233 0.87 -28.46 -1.75
N SER A 234 2.01 -27.79 -1.52
CA SER A 234 2.38 -26.53 -2.16
C SER A 234 3.86 -26.52 -2.60
N PHE A 235 4.24 -25.53 -3.41
CA PHE A 235 5.62 -25.32 -3.85
C PHE A 235 6.17 -24.01 -3.30
N LEU A 236 7.47 -23.98 -3.05
CA LEU A 236 8.22 -22.78 -2.69
C LEU A 236 9.47 -22.72 -3.57
N ALA A 237 9.69 -21.60 -4.24
CA ALA A 237 10.92 -21.35 -4.98
C ALA A 237 11.71 -20.22 -4.30
N ARG A 238 13.01 -20.41 -4.07
CA ARG A 238 13.89 -19.40 -3.45
C ARG A 238 15.21 -19.26 -4.19
N SER A 239 15.69 -18.05 -4.37
CA SER A 239 17.03 -17.72 -4.88
C SER A 239 17.72 -16.85 -3.84
N GLU A 240 18.92 -17.23 -3.40
CA GLU A 240 19.72 -16.46 -2.43
C GLU A 240 18.92 -16.11 -1.15
N GLY A 241 18.05 -17.01 -0.69
CA GLY A 241 17.17 -16.79 0.45
C GLY A 241 15.93 -15.92 0.15
N VAL A 242 15.80 -15.31 -1.02
CA VAL A 242 14.61 -14.56 -1.43
C VAL A 242 13.60 -15.49 -2.09
N SER A 243 12.33 -15.38 -1.70
CA SER A 243 11.24 -16.15 -2.31
C SER A 243 10.85 -15.60 -3.67
N ILE A 244 10.61 -16.50 -4.63
CA ILE A 244 10.19 -16.21 -6.01
C ILE A 244 8.80 -16.85 -6.25
N PRO A 245 7.70 -16.18 -5.88
CA PRO A 245 6.37 -16.80 -5.90
C PRO A 245 5.84 -17.14 -7.28
N ILE A 246 6.23 -16.38 -8.29
CA ILE A 246 5.74 -16.60 -9.66
C ILE A 246 6.10 -18.00 -10.15
N VAL A 247 7.27 -18.51 -9.76
CA VAL A 247 7.72 -19.88 -10.06
C VAL A 247 6.86 -20.91 -9.34
N ALA A 248 6.53 -20.68 -8.07
CA ALA A 248 5.63 -21.57 -7.34
C ALA A 248 4.25 -21.64 -8.03
N THR A 249 3.69 -20.51 -8.46
CA THR A 249 2.41 -20.47 -9.18
C THR A 249 2.43 -21.33 -10.44
N TRP A 250 3.46 -21.19 -11.29
CA TRP A 250 3.59 -22.02 -12.50
C TRP A 250 3.69 -23.52 -12.21
N LEU A 251 4.29 -23.89 -11.08
CA LEU A 251 4.37 -25.28 -10.64
C LEU A 251 3.04 -25.81 -10.10
N LEU A 252 2.25 -24.96 -9.43
CA LEU A 252 0.88 -25.33 -9.01
C LEU A 252 -0.02 -25.63 -10.21
N GLU A 253 0.08 -24.88 -11.30
CA GLU A 253 -0.69 -25.12 -12.55
C GLU A 253 -0.42 -26.51 -13.15
N ARG A 254 0.76 -27.09 -12.88
CA ARG A 254 1.19 -28.41 -13.37
C ARG A 254 1.55 -29.37 -12.23
N LYS A 255 0.86 -29.24 -11.10
CA LYS A 255 1.19 -29.89 -9.82
C LYS A 255 1.50 -31.38 -9.94
N ALA A 256 0.64 -32.17 -10.60
CA ALA A 256 0.84 -33.62 -10.75
C ALA A 256 2.18 -33.97 -11.44
N GLN A 257 2.51 -33.28 -12.52
CA GLN A 257 3.75 -33.50 -13.26
C GLN A 257 4.97 -32.99 -12.48
N ALA A 258 4.86 -31.81 -11.85
CA ALA A 258 5.93 -31.24 -11.03
C ALA A 258 6.25 -32.12 -9.81
N LEU A 259 5.24 -32.70 -9.15
CA LEU A 259 5.43 -33.65 -8.04
C LEU A 259 6.09 -34.95 -8.51
N LYS A 260 5.72 -35.45 -9.69
CA LYS A 260 6.38 -36.62 -10.29
C LYS A 260 7.84 -36.34 -10.61
N GLU A 261 8.14 -35.18 -11.19
CA GLU A 261 9.50 -34.80 -11.59
C GLU A 261 10.39 -34.45 -10.38
N LEU A 262 9.86 -33.81 -9.33
CA LEU A 262 10.62 -33.41 -8.13
C LEU A 262 10.74 -34.52 -7.09
N CYS A 263 9.68 -35.30 -6.89
CA CYS A 263 9.56 -36.24 -5.77
C CYS A 263 9.23 -37.69 -6.20
N GLY A 264 9.03 -37.96 -7.50
CA GLY A 264 8.65 -39.29 -7.98
C GLY A 264 7.24 -39.74 -7.56
N LEU A 265 6.36 -38.82 -7.18
CA LEU A 265 5.01 -39.11 -6.70
C LEU A 265 4.00 -39.10 -7.85
N GLU A 266 3.14 -40.12 -7.96
CA GLU A 266 1.98 -40.13 -8.85
C GLU A 266 0.72 -39.77 -8.06
N GLU A 267 -0.06 -38.78 -8.50
CA GLU A 267 -1.44 -38.59 -8.02
C GLU A 267 -2.32 -39.72 -8.56
N GLN A 268 -3.19 -40.29 -7.72
CA GLN A 268 -4.21 -41.24 -8.18
C GLN A 268 -5.23 -40.50 -9.06
N PRO A 269 -5.65 -41.08 -10.20
CA PRO A 269 -6.54 -40.41 -11.14
C PRO A 269 -7.94 -40.24 -10.54
N THR A 270 -8.46 -39.01 -10.62
CA THR A 270 -9.85 -38.64 -10.28
C THR A 270 -10.83 -39.23 -11.29
N ILE A 271 -11.83 -39.97 -10.80
CA ILE A 271 -13.00 -40.39 -11.58
C ILE A 271 -13.88 -39.15 -11.81
N ALA A 272 -14.26 -38.95 -13.07
CA ALA A 272 -15.07 -37.84 -13.55
C ALA A 272 -16.52 -37.86 -13.04
N GLU A 273 -17.06 -36.65 -12.91
CA GLU A 273 -18.46 -36.18 -12.82
C GLU A 273 -19.59 -37.22 -12.72
N GLU A 274 -20.43 -37.08 -11.69
CA GLU A 274 -21.89 -37.21 -11.88
C GLU A 274 -22.66 -36.37 -10.85
N ALA A 275 -23.61 -35.60 -11.37
CA ALA A 275 -24.48 -34.69 -10.63
C ALA A 275 -25.61 -35.45 -9.90
N SER A 276 -25.87 -35.11 -8.62
CA SER A 276 -27.22 -35.18 -8.05
C SER A 276 -27.35 -34.32 -6.78
N ASN A 277 -28.50 -33.68 -6.66
CA ASN A 277 -28.91 -32.77 -5.57
C ASN A 277 -29.32 -33.53 -4.28
N PRO A 278 -29.47 -32.85 -3.13
CA PRO A 278 -29.36 -33.42 -1.77
C PRO A 278 -30.68 -34.04 -1.26
N PRO A 279 -30.63 -34.90 -0.20
CA PRO A 279 -31.21 -34.43 1.06
C PRO A 279 -30.56 -34.93 2.38
N GLU A 280 -30.71 -34.05 3.37
CA GLU A 280 -30.99 -34.24 4.81
C GLU A 280 -29.97 -34.81 5.81
N ALA A 281 -30.02 -34.16 6.97
CA ALA A 281 -29.13 -34.25 8.11
C ALA A 281 -29.29 -35.53 8.94
N GLU A 282 -28.15 -36.08 9.39
CA GLU A 282 -28.07 -36.79 10.67
C GLU A 282 -26.99 -36.12 11.54
N GLU A 283 -27.42 -35.54 12.66
CA GLU A 283 -26.55 -35.10 13.75
C GLU A 283 -25.86 -36.30 14.40
N MET A 284 -24.55 -36.21 14.68
CA MET A 284 -23.87 -36.78 15.85
C MET A 284 -22.34 -36.57 15.77
N PRO A 285 -21.57 -36.67 16.88
CA PRO A 285 -21.65 -35.92 18.13
C PRO A 285 -20.41 -35.03 18.32
N ARG A 286 -20.55 -33.92 19.05
CA ARG A 286 -19.42 -33.09 19.48
C ARG A 286 -18.43 -33.91 20.32
N ARG A 287 -17.29 -34.30 19.75
CA ARG A 287 -16.17 -34.91 20.48
C ARG A 287 -15.05 -33.88 20.61
N ASN A 288 -15.00 -33.28 21.81
CA ASN A 288 -13.96 -32.44 22.42
C ASN A 288 -12.73 -32.12 21.56
N LEU A 289 -12.62 -30.86 21.11
CA LEU A 289 -11.33 -30.28 20.71
C LEU A 289 -10.32 -30.41 21.85
N PRO A 290 -9.04 -30.73 21.56
CA PRO A 290 -7.97 -30.61 22.54
C PRO A 290 -7.88 -29.15 22.99
N ARG A 291 -7.93 -28.93 24.31
CA ARG A 291 -7.60 -27.65 24.92
C ARG A 291 -6.19 -27.25 24.51
N PHE A 292 -6.07 -26.28 23.60
CA PHE A 292 -4.83 -25.52 23.46
C PHE A 292 -4.49 -24.96 24.83
N GLN A 293 -3.34 -25.34 25.37
CA GLN A 293 -2.80 -24.71 26.56
C GLN A 293 -2.64 -23.22 26.24
N LYS A 294 -3.49 -22.43 26.89
CA LYS A 294 -3.28 -21.00 27.09
C LYS A 294 -1.84 -20.82 27.57
N LYS A 295 -0.95 -20.29 26.73
CA LYS A 295 -0.11 -19.21 27.24
C LYS A 295 -1.10 -18.12 27.62
N VAL A 296 -1.44 -18.10 28.91
CA VAL A 296 -2.18 -17.00 29.53
C VAL A 296 -1.31 -15.77 29.28
N ARG A 297 -1.62 -15.02 28.22
CA ARG A 297 -1.26 -13.61 28.20
C ARG A 297 -2.04 -12.99 29.34
N THR A 298 -1.33 -12.44 30.31
CA THR A 298 -1.91 -11.66 31.39
C THR A 298 -2.81 -10.59 30.77
N PRO A 299 -4.12 -10.55 31.10
CA PRO A 299 -4.97 -9.44 30.71
C PRO A 299 -4.37 -8.16 31.30
N GLY A 300 -3.92 -7.24 30.44
CA GLY A 300 -3.36 -5.96 30.89
C GLY A 300 -1.95 -5.62 30.41
N GLN A 301 -1.26 -6.47 29.64
CA GLN A 301 -0.06 -6.01 28.92
C GLN A 301 -0.49 -5.19 27.69
N GLU A 302 -0.39 -3.88 27.79
CA GLU A 302 -0.47 -2.99 26.63
C GLU A 302 0.60 -3.40 25.61
N LEU A 303 0.16 -3.67 24.38
CA LEU A 303 1.04 -3.89 23.26
C LEU A 303 1.91 -2.63 23.08
N PRO A 304 3.23 -2.74 22.90
CA PRO A 304 4.05 -1.57 22.64
C PRO A 304 3.49 -0.75 21.47
N PRO A 305 3.62 0.59 21.53
CA PRO A 305 3.00 1.50 20.58
C PRO A 305 3.54 1.30 19.15
N VAL A 306 4.72 0.70 18.98
CA VAL A 306 5.27 0.30 17.68
C VAL A 306 5.74 -1.15 17.77
N GLN A 307 5.36 -1.96 16.79
CA GLN A 307 5.78 -3.35 16.59
C GLN A 307 5.97 -3.61 15.10
N HIS A 308 6.63 -4.71 14.76
CA HIS A 308 6.63 -5.23 13.41
C HIS A 308 6.12 -6.67 13.37
N TRP A 309 5.52 -7.05 12.25
CA TRP A 309 5.16 -8.44 11.92
C TRP A 309 5.91 -8.85 10.66
N ARG A 310 6.28 -10.13 10.58
CA ARG A 310 7.05 -10.67 9.45
C ARG A 310 6.41 -11.90 8.84
N GLY A 311 6.48 -12.01 7.53
CA GLY A 311 6.05 -13.19 6.77
C GLY A 311 4.69 -13.73 7.20
N ALA A 312 4.66 -14.98 7.67
CA ALA A 312 3.45 -15.70 8.06
C ALA A 312 2.66 -15.06 9.22
N GLU A 313 3.28 -14.20 10.03
CA GLU A 313 2.59 -13.50 11.12
C GLU A 313 1.63 -12.42 10.62
N ILE A 314 1.88 -11.88 9.42
CA ILE A 314 1.21 -10.69 8.91
C ILE A 314 -0.28 -10.94 8.70
N ARG A 315 -0.64 -12.01 7.97
CA ARG A 315 -2.05 -12.29 7.61
C ARG A 315 -2.91 -12.59 8.85
N PRO A 316 -2.51 -13.48 9.79
CA PRO A 316 -3.27 -13.70 11.02
C PRO A 316 -3.42 -12.43 11.86
N ALA A 317 -2.35 -11.64 12.01
CA ALA A 317 -2.39 -10.41 12.80
C ALA A 317 -3.26 -9.33 12.15
N PHE A 318 -3.22 -9.19 10.82
CA PHE A 318 -4.12 -8.34 10.05
C PHE A 318 -5.58 -8.74 10.24
N LEU A 319 -5.93 -10.01 10.02
CA LEU A 319 -7.31 -10.50 10.21
C LEU A 319 -7.76 -10.34 11.66
N GLN A 320 -6.87 -10.51 12.64
CA GLN A 320 -7.18 -10.25 14.04
C GLN A 320 -7.45 -8.76 14.30
N ALA A 321 -6.65 -7.86 13.71
CA ALA A 321 -6.84 -6.42 13.85
C ALA A 321 -8.19 -5.98 13.24
N LEU A 322 -8.55 -6.48 12.05
CA LEU A 322 -9.86 -6.20 11.43
C LEU A 322 -11.02 -6.66 12.32
N ARG A 323 -10.93 -7.85 12.92
CA ARG A 323 -11.97 -8.37 13.82
C ARG A 323 -12.19 -7.53 15.08
N GLN A 324 -11.22 -6.69 15.44
CA GLN A 324 -11.29 -5.80 16.61
C GLN A 324 -11.82 -4.41 16.25
N ALA A 325 -11.91 -4.07 14.97
CA ALA A 325 -12.41 -2.79 14.50
C ALA A 325 -13.85 -2.56 14.98
N ARG A 326 -14.15 -1.31 15.32
CA ARG A 326 -15.44 -0.89 15.88
C ARG A 326 -16.14 0.15 15.03
N GLU A 327 -15.44 0.84 14.16
CA GLU A 327 -15.97 2.00 13.45
C GLU A 327 -15.47 2.04 12.01
N GLU A 328 -14.17 2.11 11.80
CA GLU A 328 -13.59 2.43 10.50
C GLU A 328 -12.42 1.51 10.18
N ILE A 329 -12.40 1.04 8.93
CA ILE A 329 -11.23 0.40 8.33
C ILE A 329 -10.94 1.10 7.01
N ILE A 330 -9.73 1.65 6.88
CA ILE A 330 -9.19 2.15 5.62
C ILE A 330 -8.12 1.19 5.15
N ILE A 331 -8.17 0.75 3.89
CA ILE A 331 -7.13 -0.08 3.27
C ILE A 331 -6.69 0.61 1.98
N TYR A 332 -5.41 0.95 1.88
CA TYR A 332 -4.77 1.31 0.63
C TYR A 332 -3.91 0.13 0.16
N SER A 333 -4.22 -0.42 -1.00
CA SER A 333 -3.42 -1.47 -1.64
C SER A 333 -3.34 -1.19 -3.14
N PRO A 334 -2.16 -1.27 -3.79
CA PRO A 334 -2.01 -0.92 -5.20
C PRO A 334 -2.91 -1.79 -6.08
N TRP A 335 -3.05 -3.08 -5.74
CA TRP A 335 -3.85 -4.05 -6.45
C TRP A 335 -4.79 -4.82 -5.53
N ILE A 336 -5.87 -5.31 -6.12
CA ILE A 336 -6.94 -6.09 -5.48
C ILE A 336 -7.25 -7.30 -6.38
N ASN A 337 -7.28 -8.51 -5.83
CA ASN A 337 -7.64 -9.71 -6.58
C ASN A 337 -8.54 -10.67 -5.76
N GLU A 338 -9.15 -11.63 -6.45
CA GLU A 338 -10.08 -12.60 -5.87
C GLU A 338 -9.40 -13.71 -5.07
N HIS A 339 -8.10 -13.95 -5.29
CA HIS A 339 -7.32 -14.93 -4.51
C HIS A 339 -7.13 -14.51 -3.05
N VAL A 340 -7.08 -13.19 -2.80
CA VAL A 340 -6.89 -12.64 -1.44
C VAL A 340 -8.19 -12.09 -0.87
N VAL A 341 -9.03 -11.51 -1.72
CA VAL A 341 -10.40 -11.09 -1.40
C VAL A 341 -11.36 -12.20 -1.79
N ASP A 342 -11.16 -13.34 -1.14
CA ASP A 342 -11.96 -14.54 -1.29
C ASP A 342 -13.29 -14.46 -0.52
N ASP A 343 -14.07 -15.53 -0.58
CA ASP A 343 -15.39 -15.61 0.05
C ASP A 343 -15.31 -15.51 1.58
N GLU A 344 -14.26 -16.03 2.21
CA GLU A 344 -14.07 -15.92 3.65
C GLU A 344 -13.80 -14.47 4.06
N PHE A 345 -12.95 -13.79 3.29
CA PHE A 345 -12.63 -12.38 3.54
C PHE A 345 -13.83 -11.48 3.30
N LEU A 346 -14.62 -11.72 2.25
CA LEU A 346 -15.87 -11.01 2.00
C LEU A 346 -16.90 -11.25 3.12
N ALA A 347 -17.03 -12.48 3.62
CA ALA A 347 -17.90 -12.78 4.75
C ALA A 347 -17.41 -12.14 6.06
N LEU A 348 -16.10 -11.94 6.25
CA LEU A 348 -15.55 -11.14 7.35
C LEU A 348 -15.95 -9.67 7.21
N ILE A 349 -15.74 -9.07 6.04
CA ILE A 349 -16.10 -7.67 5.77
C ILE A 349 -17.59 -7.46 6.00
N GLU A 350 -18.45 -8.33 5.45
CA GLU A 350 -19.89 -8.22 5.62
C GLU A 350 -20.31 -8.29 7.09
N ARG A 351 -19.76 -9.23 7.87
CA ARG A 351 -20.04 -9.32 9.32
C ARG A 351 -19.63 -8.06 10.07
N LEU A 352 -18.52 -7.44 9.71
CA LEU A 352 -18.06 -6.18 10.32
C LEU A 352 -18.97 -5.02 9.91
N VAL A 353 -19.36 -4.94 8.63
CA VAL A 353 -20.32 -3.95 8.13
C VAL A 353 -21.67 -4.05 8.84
N LYS A 354 -22.19 -5.26 9.06
CA LYS A 354 -23.44 -5.45 9.81
C LYS A 354 -23.33 -5.05 11.29
N LYS A 355 -22.12 -5.02 11.86
CA LYS A 355 -21.84 -4.44 13.19
C LYS A 355 -21.64 -2.91 13.17
N GLY A 356 -21.75 -2.31 11.99
CA GLY A 356 -21.56 -0.88 11.79
C GLY A 356 -20.09 -0.48 11.69
N VAL A 357 -19.23 -1.30 11.10
CA VAL A 357 -17.88 -0.87 10.67
C VAL A 357 -17.94 -0.50 9.19
N HIS A 358 -17.44 0.65 8.77
CA HIS A 358 -17.34 0.98 7.34
C HIS A 358 -15.94 0.72 6.80
N PHE A 359 -15.87 0.34 5.52
CA PHE A 359 -14.62 0.10 4.81
C PHE A 359 -14.41 1.14 3.71
N LEU A 360 -13.26 1.81 3.73
CA LEU A 360 -12.79 2.64 2.63
C LEU A 360 -11.56 1.98 2.00
N ILE A 361 -11.68 1.56 0.75
CA ILE A 361 -10.64 0.84 0.04
C ILE A 361 -10.14 1.68 -1.12
N GLY A 362 -8.87 2.07 -1.04
CA GLY A 362 -8.15 2.80 -2.08
C GLY A 362 -7.28 1.85 -2.89
N TYR A 363 -7.29 2.01 -4.22
CA TYR A 363 -6.41 1.25 -5.10
C TYR A 363 -5.87 2.07 -6.27
N GLY A 364 -4.94 1.45 -7.01
CA GLY A 364 -4.37 2.00 -8.23
C GLY A 364 -2.99 2.60 -8.02
N ILE A 365 -2.06 2.18 -8.88
CA ILE A 365 -0.67 2.66 -8.94
C ILE A 365 -0.44 3.52 -10.19
N GLY A 366 -1.23 3.31 -11.25
CA GLY A 366 -1.12 4.09 -12.47
C GLY A 366 -1.42 5.57 -12.26
N ARG A 367 -0.88 6.43 -13.13
CA ARG A 367 -1.17 7.89 -13.11
C ARG A 367 -2.58 8.21 -13.61
N GLU A 368 -3.17 7.32 -14.42
CA GLU A 368 -4.50 7.49 -15.02
C GLU A 368 -5.34 6.22 -14.79
N GLU A 369 -6.58 6.38 -14.29
CA GLU A 369 -7.49 5.27 -13.96
C GLU A 369 -7.75 4.36 -15.16
N GLN A 370 -7.88 4.94 -16.36
CA GLN A 370 -8.15 4.19 -17.60
C GLN A 370 -6.96 3.35 -18.09
N LYS A 371 -5.75 3.63 -17.59
CA LYS A 371 -4.52 2.93 -17.96
C LYS A 371 -4.01 2.01 -16.84
N GLU A 372 -4.83 1.76 -15.81
CA GLU A 372 -4.46 0.85 -14.73
C GLU A 372 -4.24 -0.55 -15.29
N SER A 373 -3.03 -1.08 -15.10
CA SER A 373 -2.60 -2.35 -15.69
C SER A 373 -3.22 -3.55 -15.00
N ARG A 374 -3.66 -3.38 -13.74
CA ARG A 374 -4.29 -4.41 -12.92
C ARG A 374 -5.59 -3.88 -12.29
N PRO A 375 -6.65 -3.67 -13.09
CA PRO A 375 -7.94 -3.24 -12.58
C PRO A 375 -8.58 -4.33 -11.71
N ILE A 376 -9.51 -3.94 -10.84
CA ILE A 376 -10.28 -4.90 -10.03
C ILE A 376 -11.12 -5.76 -10.99
N PRO A 377 -11.14 -7.10 -10.84
CA PRO A 377 -12.07 -7.95 -11.57
C PRO A 377 -13.53 -7.45 -11.39
N PRO A 378 -14.32 -7.24 -12.46
CA PRO A 378 -15.65 -6.64 -12.36
C PRO A 378 -16.59 -7.38 -11.40
N GLY A 379 -16.54 -8.72 -11.38
CA GLY A 379 -17.32 -9.54 -10.46
C GLY A 379 -16.96 -9.29 -8.99
N LEU A 380 -15.66 -9.19 -8.68
CA LEU A 380 -15.19 -8.85 -7.34
C LEU A 380 -15.60 -7.44 -6.93
N GLN A 381 -15.46 -6.46 -7.83
CA GLN A 381 -15.87 -5.08 -7.58
C GLN A 381 -17.37 -4.99 -7.28
N GLN A 382 -18.21 -5.72 -8.02
CA GLN A 382 -19.64 -5.78 -7.78
C GLN A 382 -19.97 -6.40 -6.41
N ARG A 383 -19.29 -7.50 -6.04
CA ARG A 383 -19.49 -8.16 -4.73
C ARG A 383 -19.12 -7.24 -3.57
N LEU A 384 -18.00 -6.53 -3.66
CA LEU A 384 -17.60 -5.55 -2.65
C LEU A 384 -18.64 -4.42 -2.53
N ARG A 385 -19.09 -3.86 -3.65
CA ARG A 385 -20.09 -2.78 -3.68
C ARG A 385 -21.48 -3.21 -3.19
N ALA A 386 -21.82 -4.49 -3.29
CA ALA A 386 -23.09 -5.02 -2.79
C ALA A 386 -23.16 -5.10 -1.26
N ILE A 387 -22.04 -4.98 -0.54
CA ILE A 387 -22.01 -5.05 0.91
C ILE A 387 -22.54 -3.74 1.51
N THR A 388 -23.73 -3.83 2.11
CA THR A 388 -24.44 -2.69 2.72
C THR A 388 -24.58 -2.83 4.24
N THR A 389 -24.67 -1.69 4.91
CA THR A 389 -25.05 -1.60 6.32
C THR A 389 -26.47 -2.16 6.55
N LEU A 390 -26.86 -2.38 7.82
CA LEU A 390 -28.23 -2.79 8.16
C LEU A 390 -29.31 -1.80 7.70
N LYS A 391 -28.94 -0.53 7.48
CA LYS A 391 -29.85 0.52 7.03
C LYS A 391 -29.77 0.80 5.53
N GLY A 392 -29.06 -0.05 4.77
CA GLY A 392 -28.98 0.03 3.31
C GLY A 392 -27.94 1.01 2.75
N ALA A 393 -27.21 1.75 3.59
CA ALA A 393 -26.09 2.57 3.12
C ALA A 393 -24.90 1.69 2.67
N PRO A 394 -24.09 2.12 1.67
CA PRO A 394 -22.88 1.40 1.26
C PRO A 394 -21.96 1.14 2.45
N GLY A 395 -21.67 -0.12 2.77
CA GLY A 395 -20.78 -0.48 3.88
C GLY A 395 -19.32 -0.60 3.49
N VAL A 396 -19.08 -0.83 2.19
CA VAL A 396 -17.75 -0.88 1.59
C VAL A 396 -17.73 0.09 0.41
N ILE A 397 -16.75 0.98 0.39
CA ILE A 397 -16.50 1.88 -0.72
C ILE A 397 -15.12 1.54 -1.28
N VAL A 398 -15.07 1.20 -2.57
CA VAL A 398 -13.82 0.84 -3.26
C VAL A 398 -13.63 1.78 -4.42
N GLU A 399 -12.60 2.62 -4.34
CA GLU A 399 -12.36 3.69 -5.31
C GLU A 399 -10.90 3.78 -5.73
N TRP A 400 -10.70 4.13 -7.00
CA TRP A 400 -9.37 4.36 -7.55
C TRP A 400 -8.85 5.70 -7.01
N LEU A 401 -7.70 5.65 -6.34
CA LEU A 401 -7.00 6.82 -5.80
C LEU A 401 -5.68 7.10 -6.54
N GLY A 402 -5.14 6.11 -7.27
CA GLY A 402 -4.11 6.28 -8.30
C GLY A 402 -2.74 6.81 -7.83
N ASN A 403 -1.74 6.77 -8.71
CA ASN A 403 -0.43 7.42 -8.50
C ASN A 403 0.17 7.15 -7.11
N SER A 404 0.06 5.91 -6.61
CA SER A 404 0.56 5.54 -5.29
C SER A 404 0.78 4.05 -5.19
N HIS A 405 1.94 3.68 -4.65
CA HIS A 405 2.27 2.31 -4.30
C HIS A 405 2.04 2.05 -2.80
N ALA A 406 1.20 2.85 -2.14
CA ALA A 406 0.92 2.74 -0.71
C ALA A 406 0.29 1.38 -0.34
N LYS A 407 0.71 0.86 0.80
CA LYS A 407 0.28 -0.42 1.37
C LYS A 407 -0.03 -0.20 2.83
N GLU A 408 -1.14 0.47 3.07
CA GLU A 408 -1.50 1.01 4.38
C GLU A 408 -2.85 0.47 4.83
N VAL A 409 -2.97 0.20 6.12
CA VAL A 409 -4.23 -0.15 6.79
C VAL A 409 -4.38 0.75 8.00
N ILE A 410 -5.51 1.42 8.11
CA ILE A 410 -5.86 2.24 9.27
C ILE A 410 -7.13 1.68 9.90
N ILE A 411 -7.13 1.49 11.21
CA ILE A 411 -8.26 0.94 11.96
C ILE A 411 -8.64 1.89 13.09
N ASP A 412 -9.91 2.32 13.10
CA ASP A 412 -10.56 3.17 14.10
C ASP A 412 -9.75 4.42 14.49
N ARG A 413 -8.92 4.96 13.56
CA ARG A 413 -7.96 6.05 13.81
C ARG A 413 -7.04 5.82 15.02
N LYS A 414 -6.80 4.56 15.37
CA LYS A 414 -6.00 4.13 16.54
C LYS A 414 -4.83 3.24 16.17
N LEU A 415 -4.90 2.64 14.98
CA LEU A 415 -3.90 1.72 14.50
C LEU A 415 -3.59 2.04 13.05
N HIS A 416 -2.31 2.16 12.74
CA HIS A 416 -1.78 2.27 11.40
C HIS A 416 -0.86 1.06 11.17
N ILE A 417 -1.04 0.36 10.07
CA ILE A 417 -0.24 -0.79 9.67
C ILE A 417 0.29 -0.51 8.26
N SER A 418 1.62 -0.49 8.10
CA SER A 418 2.25 -0.15 6.83
C SER A 418 3.55 -0.91 6.61
N GLY A 419 3.88 -1.20 5.36
CA GLY A 419 5.09 -1.90 4.99
C GLY A 419 5.06 -2.35 3.54
N SER A 420 5.74 -3.46 3.25
CA SER A 420 5.88 -3.98 1.89
C SER A 420 4.73 -4.91 1.46
N HIS A 421 3.87 -5.32 2.40
CA HIS A 421 2.81 -6.32 2.17
C HIS A 421 1.59 -5.77 1.40
N ASN A 422 1.26 -6.39 0.27
CA ASN A 422 0.08 -6.05 -0.54
C ASN A 422 -1.22 -6.63 0.06
N TRP A 423 -1.92 -5.85 0.90
CA TRP A 423 -3.05 -6.30 1.72
C TRP A 423 -4.20 -7.01 0.98
N LEU A 424 -4.45 -6.65 -0.28
CA LEU A 424 -5.61 -7.13 -1.05
C LEU A 424 -5.22 -7.92 -2.31
N SER A 425 -3.94 -8.18 -2.52
CA SER A 425 -3.46 -8.94 -3.68
C SER A 425 -2.33 -9.93 -3.37
N TYR A 426 -1.82 -9.93 -2.12
CA TYR A 426 -0.92 -10.95 -1.61
C TYR A 426 -1.40 -11.48 -0.24
N ARG A 427 -1.76 -12.77 -0.17
CA ARG A 427 -2.27 -13.40 1.06
C ARG A 427 -1.15 -13.89 1.99
N GLY A 428 0.10 -13.92 1.49
CA GLY A 428 1.29 -14.30 2.27
C GLY A 428 1.47 -15.80 2.44
N ASP A 429 0.70 -16.60 1.71
CA ASP A 429 0.56 -18.04 1.86
C ASP A 429 1.04 -18.84 0.64
N PHE A 430 1.21 -18.18 -0.50
CA PHE A 430 1.95 -18.73 -1.64
C PHE A 430 3.33 -18.08 -1.72
N ALA A 431 4.34 -18.88 -1.39
CA ALA A 431 5.78 -18.58 -1.37
C ALA A 431 6.17 -17.37 -0.49
N PRO A 432 6.69 -17.58 0.75
CA PRO A 432 6.90 -16.51 1.73
C PRO A 432 7.92 -15.46 1.26
N ARG A 433 7.43 -14.32 0.77
CA ARG A 433 8.22 -13.09 0.65
C ARG A 433 8.60 -12.66 2.08
N ASP A 434 9.85 -12.26 2.31
CA ASP A 434 10.30 -11.75 3.63
C ASP A 434 9.72 -10.34 3.88
N GLU A 435 8.40 -10.26 3.85
CA GLU A 435 7.62 -9.05 4.05
C GLU A 435 7.76 -8.60 5.49
N ILE A 436 7.86 -7.28 5.67
CA ILE A 436 7.79 -6.64 6.97
C ILE A 436 6.69 -5.59 6.95
N VAL A 437 5.90 -5.56 8.02
CA VAL A 437 4.94 -4.48 8.27
C VAL A 437 5.14 -3.95 9.67
N TYR A 438 5.02 -2.65 9.82
CA TYR A 438 5.02 -1.96 11.10
C TYR A 438 3.58 -1.71 11.53
N ARG A 439 3.28 -2.13 12.75
CA ARG A 439 2.06 -1.79 13.48
C ARG A 439 2.37 -0.60 14.39
N VAL A 440 1.75 0.53 14.11
CA VAL A 440 1.91 1.80 14.82
C VAL A 440 0.59 2.20 15.49
N ALA A 441 0.62 2.39 16.80
CA ALA A 441 -0.50 2.85 17.63
C ALA A 441 -0.18 4.19 18.34
N VAL A 442 0.82 4.92 17.84
CA VAL A 442 1.16 6.27 18.29
C VAL A 442 0.12 7.24 17.73
N PRO A 443 -0.71 7.92 18.56
CA PRO A 443 -1.87 8.67 18.07
C PRO A 443 -1.55 9.74 17.02
N THR A 444 -0.44 10.46 17.17
CA THR A 444 -0.02 11.51 16.22
C THR A 444 0.37 10.94 14.87
N GLU A 445 1.04 9.78 14.84
CA GLU A 445 1.45 9.12 13.59
C GLU A 445 0.26 8.48 12.89
N VAL A 446 -0.67 7.89 13.66
CA VAL A 446 -1.92 7.36 13.12
C VAL A 446 -2.77 8.48 12.54
N GLU A 447 -2.90 9.61 13.22
CA GLU A 447 -3.65 10.76 12.66
C GLU A 447 -2.97 11.34 11.42
N ARG A 448 -1.63 11.38 11.35
CA ARG A 448 -0.90 11.83 10.16
C ARG A 448 -1.20 10.93 8.95
N ALA A 449 -1.10 9.61 9.12
CA ALA A 449 -1.43 8.65 8.06
C ALA A 449 -2.91 8.73 7.66
N HIS A 450 -3.80 8.81 8.65
CA HIS A 450 -5.23 8.95 8.41
C HIS A 450 -5.58 10.24 7.66
N ALA A 451 -5.01 11.38 8.06
CA ALA A 451 -5.24 12.65 7.37
C ALA A 451 -4.76 12.62 5.92
N HIS A 452 -3.61 11.98 5.65
CA HIS A 452 -3.08 11.82 4.30
C HIS A 452 -4.05 11.01 3.40
N ILE A 453 -4.49 9.83 3.84
CA ILE A 453 -5.40 8.99 3.04
C ILE A 453 -6.80 9.63 2.95
N ARG A 454 -7.29 10.26 4.03
CA ARG A 454 -8.57 10.98 4.04
C ARG A 454 -8.61 12.06 2.96
N GLN A 455 -7.53 12.81 2.79
CA GLN A 455 -7.45 13.86 1.76
C GLN A 455 -7.67 13.28 0.35
N ARG A 456 -7.08 12.11 0.07
CA ARG A 456 -7.21 11.43 -1.23
C ARG A 456 -8.64 10.98 -1.50
N PHE A 457 -9.32 10.44 -0.49
CA PHE A 457 -10.74 10.11 -0.61
C PHE A 457 -11.64 11.35 -0.72
N LEU A 458 -11.29 12.45 -0.06
CA LEU A 458 -12.02 13.72 -0.19
C LEU A 458 -11.95 14.25 -1.63
N GLU A 459 -10.77 14.25 -2.24
CA GLU A 459 -10.57 14.61 -3.65
C GLU A 459 -11.39 13.71 -4.57
N ARG A 460 -11.36 12.39 -4.33
CA ARG A 460 -12.19 11.44 -5.09
C ARG A 460 -13.69 11.68 -4.89
N ALA A 461 -14.14 11.99 -3.69
CA ALA A 461 -15.55 12.29 -3.42
C ALA A 461 -16.01 13.56 -4.17
N GLN A 462 -15.19 14.60 -4.19
CA GLN A 462 -15.47 15.81 -4.97
C GLN A 462 -15.54 15.53 -6.48
N TYR A 463 -14.59 14.74 -7.00
CA TYR A 463 -14.61 14.29 -8.39
C TYR A 463 -15.89 13.50 -8.71
N LEU A 464 -16.25 12.51 -7.90
CA LEU A 464 -17.44 11.69 -8.10
C LEU A 464 -18.73 12.53 -8.01
N TRP A 465 -18.81 13.46 -7.07
CA TRP A 465 -19.95 14.37 -6.96
C TRP A 465 -20.17 15.18 -8.24
N SER A 466 -19.08 15.61 -8.89
CA SER A 466 -19.12 16.41 -10.12
C SER A 466 -19.70 15.68 -11.33
N ARG A 467 -19.75 14.33 -11.31
CA ARG A 467 -20.26 13.50 -12.41
C ARG A 467 -21.79 13.54 -12.56
N LYS A 468 -22.51 13.97 -11.51
CA LYS A 468 -23.98 14.13 -11.48
C LYS A 468 -24.81 12.89 -11.78
N ASP A 469 -24.22 11.69 -11.82
CA ASP A 469 -24.95 10.43 -11.86
C ASP A 469 -25.22 9.89 -10.44
N ASP A 470 -26.30 9.13 -10.29
CA ASP A 470 -26.79 8.64 -8.99
C ASP A 470 -25.78 7.75 -8.26
N THR A 471 -25.06 6.91 -9.01
CA THR A 471 -24.07 6.00 -8.42
C THR A 471 -22.91 6.79 -7.84
N SER A 472 -22.32 7.70 -8.63
CA SER A 472 -21.21 8.54 -8.20
C SER A 472 -21.59 9.47 -7.05
N ARG A 473 -22.78 10.07 -7.07
CA ARG A 473 -23.25 10.94 -5.97
C ARG A 473 -23.53 10.17 -4.68
N THR A 474 -24.08 8.97 -4.77
CA THR A 474 -24.27 8.07 -3.61
C THR A 474 -22.93 7.71 -2.96
N ILE A 475 -21.93 7.35 -3.77
CA ILE A 475 -20.59 7.03 -3.29
C ILE A 475 -19.93 8.27 -2.68
N ALA A 476 -20.01 9.43 -3.35
CA ALA A 476 -19.44 10.69 -2.86
C ALA A 476 -20.02 11.09 -1.49
N LEU A 477 -21.34 11.04 -1.32
CA LEU A 477 -21.96 11.35 -0.01
C LEU A 477 -21.55 10.36 1.06
N SER A 478 -21.47 9.07 0.72
CA SER A 478 -21.05 8.03 1.67
C SER A 478 -19.61 8.25 2.12
N LEU A 479 -18.70 8.59 1.19
CA LEU A 479 -17.32 8.99 1.51
C LEU A 479 -17.28 10.20 2.46
N LEU A 480 -18.00 11.27 2.12
CA LEU A 480 -18.03 12.48 2.95
C LEU A 480 -18.60 12.19 4.35
N GLY A 481 -19.66 11.39 4.44
CA GLY A 481 -20.27 11.00 5.72
C GLY A 481 -19.31 10.19 6.60
N TYR A 482 -18.69 9.14 6.04
CA TYR A 482 -17.76 8.29 6.79
C TYR A 482 -16.49 9.04 7.23
N LEU A 483 -16.01 9.99 6.43
CA LEU A 483 -14.83 10.80 6.75
C LEU A 483 -15.13 11.96 7.72
N GLY A 484 -16.39 12.17 8.11
CA GLY A 484 -16.79 13.22 9.05
C GLY A 484 -16.95 14.61 8.44
N TYR A 485 -17.37 14.68 7.17
CA TYR A 485 -17.68 15.90 6.45
C TYR A 485 -19.20 16.10 6.32
N GLU A 486 -19.96 15.90 7.40
CA GLU A 486 -21.43 16.01 7.41
C GLU A 486 -21.92 17.40 6.99
N GLN A 487 -21.24 18.46 7.44
CA GLN A 487 -21.57 19.84 7.05
C GLN A 487 -21.37 20.08 5.54
N MET A 488 -20.21 19.67 5.01
CA MET A 488 -19.89 19.84 3.59
C MET A 488 -20.84 19.04 2.71
N SER A 489 -21.19 17.81 3.11
CA SER A 489 -22.17 17.01 2.36
C SER A 489 -23.55 17.68 2.32
N LEU A 490 -24.00 18.29 3.42
CA LEU A 490 -25.24 19.06 3.44
C LEU A 490 -25.17 20.31 2.56
N ASP A 491 -24.05 21.04 2.58
CA ASP A 491 -23.83 22.21 1.72
C ASP A 491 -23.98 21.85 0.23
N LEU A 492 -23.46 20.69 -0.18
CA LEU A 492 -23.61 20.19 -1.55
C LEU A 492 -25.07 19.89 -1.90
N LEU A 493 -25.81 19.25 -0.99
CA LEU A 493 -27.23 18.93 -1.18
C LEU A 493 -28.08 20.19 -1.35
N GLU A 494 -27.84 21.21 -0.53
CA GLU A 494 -28.54 22.50 -0.60
C GLU A 494 -28.21 23.26 -1.87
N ARG A 495 -26.92 23.45 -2.16
CA ARG A 495 -26.44 24.25 -3.29
C ARG A 495 -26.96 23.70 -4.62
N GLU A 496 -26.98 22.38 -4.77
CA GLU A 496 -27.40 21.72 -6.01
C GLU A 496 -28.85 21.22 -5.96
N ARG A 497 -29.60 21.54 -4.90
CA ARG A 497 -31.01 21.16 -4.70
C ARG A 497 -31.26 19.66 -4.89
N CYS A 498 -30.31 18.84 -4.44
CA CYS A 498 -30.34 17.39 -4.59
C CYS A 498 -31.04 16.72 -3.39
N HIS A 499 -32.26 17.16 -3.09
CA HIS A 499 -33.00 16.74 -1.90
C HIS A 499 -33.24 15.21 -1.83
N GLN A 500 -33.26 14.53 -2.98
CA GLN A 500 -33.46 13.08 -3.06
C GLN A 500 -32.40 12.26 -2.30
N TYR A 501 -31.22 12.81 -1.99
CA TYR A 501 -30.20 12.10 -1.20
C TYR A 501 -30.23 12.42 0.30
N ILE A 502 -31.16 13.27 0.77
CA ILE A 502 -31.32 13.56 2.20
C ILE A 502 -31.55 12.27 3.04
N PRO A 503 -32.37 11.29 2.61
CA PRO A 503 -32.53 10.03 3.34
C PRO A 503 -31.22 9.26 3.54
N LEU A 504 -30.35 9.24 2.53
CA LEU A 504 -29.01 8.66 2.62
C LEU A 504 -28.15 9.46 3.61
N TRP A 505 -28.16 10.79 3.51
CA TRP A 505 -27.43 11.66 4.43
C TRP A 505 -27.84 11.44 5.89
N ILE A 506 -29.14 11.36 6.19
CA ILE A 506 -29.65 11.06 7.54
C ILE A 506 -29.20 9.67 7.99
N THR A 507 -29.17 8.69 7.08
CA THR A 507 -28.69 7.33 7.39
C THR A 507 -27.20 7.33 7.79
N LEU A 508 -26.36 8.09 7.09
CA LEU A 508 -24.93 8.26 7.40
C LEU A 508 -24.72 9.03 8.71
N VAL A 509 -25.49 10.10 8.93
CA VAL A 509 -25.49 10.84 10.20
C VAL A 509 -25.90 9.94 11.36
N HIS A 510 -26.91 9.10 11.17
CA HIS A 510 -27.33 8.14 12.19
C HIS A 510 -26.20 7.17 12.53
N HIS A 511 -25.45 6.70 11.53
CA HIS A 511 -24.26 5.90 11.78
C HIS A 511 -23.26 6.65 12.67
N ALA A 512 -22.95 7.90 12.37
CA ALA A 512 -22.01 8.71 13.15
C ALA A 512 -22.48 8.97 14.59
N VAL A 513 -23.79 9.19 14.82
CA VAL A 513 -24.40 9.28 16.16
C VAL A 513 -24.19 7.99 16.96
N LEU A 514 -24.39 6.83 16.34
CA LEU A 514 -24.18 5.53 17.01
C LEU A 514 -22.71 5.30 17.42
N LYS A 515 -21.77 6.04 16.82
CA LYS A 515 -20.34 6.02 17.17
C LYS A 515 -19.93 7.12 18.16
N GLY A 516 -20.87 7.96 18.59
CA GLY A 516 -20.63 9.02 19.56
C GLY A 516 -20.09 10.32 18.98
N HIS A 517 -20.30 10.57 17.68
CA HIS A 517 -19.86 11.80 17.00
C HIS A 517 -20.92 12.91 17.03
N ASP A 518 -21.76 12.96 18.06
CA ASP A 518 -22.92 13.87 18.13
C ASP A 518 -22.54 15.36 17.93
N THR A 519 -21.39 15.78 18.43
CA THR A 519 -20.98 17.19 18.44
C THR A 519 -20.79 17.80 17.06
N ARG A 520 -20.33 17.02 16.07
CA ARG A 520 -20.19 17.49 14.68
C ARG A 520 -21.49 17.40 13.87
N ILE A 521 -22.52 16.75 14.43
CA ILE A 521 -23.78 16.42 13.75
C ILE A 521 -24.88 17.43 14.06
N ILE A 522 -24.91 17.97 15.28
CA ILE A 522 -26.01 18.83 15.76
C ILE A 522 -26.26 20.00 14.82
N GLU A 523 -25.22 20.72 14.41
CA GLU A 523 -25.37 21.91 13.57
C GLU A 523 -25.85 21.57 12.14
N PRO A 524 -25.24 20.60 11.42
CA PRO A 524 -25.79 20.13 10.16
C PRO A 524 -27.25 19.67 10.27
N LEU A 525 -27.61 18.97 11.34
CA LEU A 525 -28.97 18.47 11.52
C LEU A 525 -29.98 19.61 11.75
N LYS A 526 -29.62 20.64 12.52
CA LYS A 526 -30.45 21.86 12.65
C LYS A 526 -30.69 22.50 11.29
N ARG A 527 -29.62 22.68 10.51
CA ARG A 527 -29.70 23.31 9.20
C ARG A 527 -30.54 22.51 8.21
N LEU A 528 -30.46 21.18 8.24
CA LEU A 528 -31.36 20.31 7.47
C LEU A 528 -32.83 20.60 7.82
N LEU A 529 -33.16 20.64 9.11
CA LEU A 529 -34.52 20.83 9.60
C LEU A 529 -35.06 22.22 9.25
N THR A 530 -34.26 23.29 9.37
CA THR A 530 -34.69 24.67 9.10
C THR A 530 -34.60 25.08 7.62
N GLY A 531 -33.87 24.33 6.79
CA GLY A 531 -33.58 24.66 5.39
C GLY A 531 -34.13 23.62 4.42
N CYS A 532 -33.35 22.57 4.15
CA CYS A 532 -33.67 21.54 3.15
C CYS A 532 -35.06 20.94 3.33
N TYR A 533 -35.45 20.60 4.56
CA TYR A 533 -36.72 19.94 4.84
C TYR A 533 -37.92 20.83 4.46
N HIS A 534 -37.81 22.14 4.69
CA HIS A 534 -38.86 23.11 4.37
C HIS A 534 -38.95 23.41 2.87
N ALA A 535 -37.86 23.19 2.13
CA ALA A 535 -37.83 23.36 0.68
C ALA A 535 -38.55 22.23 -0.09
N ILE A 536 -38.90 21.13 0.59
CA ILE A 536 -39.63 19.99 0.02
C ILE A 536 -41.14 20.18 0.22
N ALA A 537 -41.92 19.98 -0.85
CA ALA A 537 -43.37 20.13 -0.80
C ALA A 537 -44.01 19.18 0.24
N PRO A 538 -45.06 19.60 0.97
CA PRO A 538 -45.69 18.79 2.03
C PRO A 538 -46.20 17.42 1.56
N ASP A 539 -46.64 17.32 0.31
CA ASP A 539 -47.22 16.15 -0.35
C ASP A 539 -46.18 15.31 -1.12
N ASP A 540 -44.91 15.69 -1.11
CA ASP A 540 -43.82 14.93 -1.74
C ASP A 540 -43.54 13.64 -0.95
N PRO A 541 -43.58 12.45 -1.59
CA PRO A 541 -43.25 11.17 -0.95
C PRO A 541 -41.89 11.16 -0.24
N LEU A 542 -40.92 11.94 -0.71
CA LEU A 542 -39.61 12.09 -0.09
C LEU A 542 -39.70 12.59 1.35
N LYS A 543 -40.71 13.43 1.66
CA LYS A 543 -40.90 13.99 2.99
C LYS A 543 -41.29 12.93 4.01
N ALA A 544 -42.12 11.96 3.61
CA ALA A 544 -42.47 10.81 4.43
C ALA A 544 -41.24 9.93 4.73
N GLU A 545 -40.39 9.67 3.73
CA GLU A 545 -39.14 8.93 3.92
C GLU A 545 -38.19 9.66 4.87
N ILE A 546 -38.02 10.98 4.70
CA ILE A 546 -37.20 11.80 5.59
C ILE A 546 -37.71 11.73 7.03
N ASN A 547 -39.02 11.84 7.24
CA ASN A 547 -39.63 11.75 8.56
C ASN A 547 -39.35 10.38 9.21
N GLU A 548 -39.48 9.29 8.47
CA GLU A 548 -39.16 7.95 8.97
C GLU A 548 -37.68 7.87 9.42
N LYS A 549 -36.74 8.37 8.60
CA LYS A 549 -35.32 8.38 8.94
C LYS A 549 -35.02 9.26 10.16
N LEU A 550 -35.66 10.42 10.27
CA LEU A 550 -35.51 11.33 11.41
C LEU A 550 -36.09 10.74 12.71
N GLN A 551 -37.22 10.01 12.66
CA GLN A 551 -37.75 9.30 13.82
C GLN A 551 -36.76 8.24 14.32
N GLN A 552 -36.18 7.45 13.39
CA GLN A 552 -35.16 6.46 13.73
C GLN A 552 -33.91 7.10 14.35
N LEU A 553 -33.47 8.25 13.84
CA LEU A 553 -32.36 9.02 14.41
C LEU A 553 -32.69 9.55 15.81
N GLY A 554 -33.86 10.19 15.95
CA GLY A 554 -34.33 10.79 17.19
C GLY A 554 -34.40 9.80 18.34
N SER A 555 -34.88 8.58 18.09
CA SER A 555 -34.92 7.50 19.10
C SER A 555 -33.56 7.22 19.77
N ASN A 556 -32.44 7.45 19.06
CA ASN A 556 -31.09 7.26 19.58
C ASN A 556 -30.51 8.54 20.22
N MET A 557 -30.97 9.72 19.78
CA MET A 557 -30.56 11.02 20.32
C MET A 557 -31.40 11.52 21.52
N LYS A 558 -32.51 10.82 21.83
CA LYS A 558 -33.63 11.24 22.71
C LYS A 558 -33.23 11.79 24.09
N ARG A 559 -32.10 11.40 24.69
CA ARG A 559 -31.75 11.78 26.07
C ARG A 559 -30.83 13.00 26.23
N LYS A 560 -30.03 13.35 25.23
CA LYS A 560 -28.96 14.35 25.40
C LYS A 560 -29.00 15.51 24.41
N TYR A 561 -29.47 15.26 23.19
CA TYR A 561 -29.36 16.23 22.09
C TYR A 561 -30.68 16.49 21.37
N TRP A 562 -31.64 15.56 21.43
CA TRP A 562 -32.96 15.76 20.82
C TRP A 562 -33.69 17.03 21.32
N PRO A 563 -33.68 17.37 22.63
CA PRO A 563 -34.29 18.62 23.10
C PRO A 563 -33.67 19.91 22.51
N LEU A 564 -32.42 19.85 22.05
CA LEU A 564 -31.74 20.98 21.38
C LEU A 564 -32.14 21.12 19.91
N LEU A 565 -32.86 20.15 19.37
CA LEU A 565 -33.31 20.07 17.97
C LEU A 565 -34.83 20.28 17.84
N THR A 566 -35.60 20.04 18.92
CA THR A 566 -37.07 20.07 18.91
C THR A 566 -37.70 21.45 18.71
N GLU A 567 -37.01 22.56 18.99
CA GLU A 567 -37.51 23.91 18.63
C GLU A 567 -37.61 24.11 17.11
N HIS A 568 -36.89 23.31 16.33
CA HIS A 568 -36.85 23.37 14.87
C HIS A 568 -37.33 22.08 14.20
N ALA A 569 -37.76 21.09 15.00
CA ALA A 569 -38.23 19.82 14.48
C ALA A 569 -39.65 19.96 13.90
N PRO A 570 -39.96 19.25 12.80
CA PRO A 570 -41.33 19.09 12.30
C PRO A 570 -42.30 18.69 13.42
N ILE A 571 -43.52 19.23 13.38
CA ILE A 571 -44.59 19.00 14.37
C ILE A 571 -44.91 17.50 14.55
N GLU A 572 -44.71 16.67 13.52
CA GLU A 572 -44.94 15.21 13.59
C GLU A 572 -43.85 14.43 14.33
N LEU A 573 -42.70 15.06 14.62
CA LEU A 573 -41.55 14.45 15.31
C LEU A 573 -41.47 14.82 16.80
N THR A 574 -42.34 15.70 17.28
CA THR A 574 -42.29 16.21 18.66
C THR A 574 -43.03 15.33 19.68
N ASP A 575 -43.90 14.40 19.24
CA ASP A 575 -44.79 13.62 20.12
C ASP A 575 -44.53 12.09 20.17
N ALA A 576 -43.31 11.63 19.85
CA ALA A 576 -42.93 10.20 19.89
C ALA A 576 -41.95 9.83 21.01
#